data_AF-A0A9J5Z3P2-F1
#
_entry.id   AF-A0A9J5Z3P2-F1
#
_cell.length_a   1.000
_cell.length_b   1.000
_cell.length_c   1.000
_cell.angle_alpha   90.00
_cell.angle_beta   90.00
_cell.angle_gamma   90.00
#
_symmetry.space_group_name_H-M   'P 1'
#
loop_
_entity.id
_entity.type
_entity.pdbx_description
1 polymer ?
#
loop_
_entity_poly.entity_id
_entity_poly.type
_entity_poly.pdbx_seq_one_letter_code
_entity_poly.pdbx_strand_id
1 'polypeptide(L)' 'MYLRAFSIQQLHEATSCIKNKLGQGASGGVYSGILKLEDEEVEVAVKKLGNGIEQGDDKEFLAEVRVIGLTH' A
#
# COMPACT_ATOMS: atom_id res chain seq x y z
N MET A 1 0.86 7.46 -15.48
CA MET A 1 1.17 7.53 -14.03
C MET A 1 2.45 6.75 -13.78
N TYR A 2 3.50 7.37 -13.22
CA TYR A 2 4.75 6.67 -12.91
C TYR A 2 4.60 5.94 -11.57
N LEU A 3 4.85 4.63 -11.55
CA LEU A 3 4.88 3.86 -10.30
C LEU A 3 6.18 4.16 -9.56
N ARG A 4 6.08 4.64 -8.32
CA ARG A 4 7.22 4.82 -7.42
C ARG A 4 7.22 3.68 -6.40
N ALA A 5 8.36 3.01 -6.26
CA ALA A 5 8.55 2.01 -5.23
C ALA A 5 8.88 2.69 -3.89
N PHE A 6 8.26 2.21 -2.82
CA PHE A 6 8.54 2.63 -1.44
C PHE A 6 8.99 1.42 -0.64
N SER A 7 9.92 1.62 0.29
CA SER A 7 10.32 0.57 1.21
C SER A 7 9.22 0.34 2.25
N ILE A 8 9.19 -0.88 2.82
CA ILE A 8 8.28 -1.21 3.93
C ILE A 8 8.48 -0.22 5.10
N GLN A 9 9.72 0.18 5.38
CA GLN A 9 10.01 1.14 6.44
C GLN A 9 9.36 2.51 6.17
N GLN A 10 9.44 3.02 4.93
CA GLN A 10 8.79 4.27 4.57
C GLN A 10 7.27 4.20 4.74
N LEU A 11 6.64 3.08 4.35
CA LEU A 11 5.20 2.87 4.55
C LEU A 11 4.84 2.75 6.04
N HIS A 12 5.69 2.14 6.84
CA HIS A 12 5.52 2.06 8.29
C HIS A 12 5.59 3.43 8.96
N GLU A 13 6.58 4.25 8.59
CA GLU A 13 6.71 5.63 9.09
C GLU A 13 5.48 6.46 8.67
N ALA A 14 5.09 6.38 7.40
CA ALA A 14 3.95 7.11 6.88
C ALA A 14 2.63 6.78 7.59
N THR A 15 2.43 5.51 7.95
CA THR A 15 1.17 5.00 8.56
C THR A 15 1.19 5.00 10.09
N SER A 16 2.16 5.67 10.72
CA SER A 16 2.33 5.65 12.19
C SER A 16 2.38 4.22 12.75
N CYS A 17 3.12 3.33 12.09
CA CYS A 17 3.17 1.90 12.37
C CYS A 17 1.82 1.19 12.21
N ILE A 18 1.08 1.46 11.11
CA ILE A 18 -0.15 0.73 10.75
C ILE A 18 -1.26 0.89 11.82
N LYS A 19 -1.31 2.05 12.49
CA LYS A 19 -2.25 2.31 13.60
C LYS A 19 -3.62 2.79 13.12
N ASN A 20 -3.65 3.62 12.08
CA ASN A 20 -4.87 4.31 11.64
C ASN A 20 -5.58 3.53 10.56
N LYS A 21 -6.32 2.48 10.94
CA LYS A 21 -7.06 1.66 9.98
C LYS A 21 -8.28 2.43 9.45
N LEU A 22 -8.33 2.59 8.13
CA LEU A 22 -9.46 3.16 7.41
C LEU A 22 -10.55 2.11 7.11
N GLY A 23 -10.15 0.86 6.91
CA GLY A 23 -11.10 -0.21 6.60
C GLY A 23 -10.47 -1.59 6.46
N GLN A 24 -11.32 -2.61 6.29
CA GLN A 24 -10.93 -3.99 6.00
C GLN A 24 -11.76 -4.51 4.82
N GLY A 25 -11.08 -5.00 3.79
CA GLY A 25 -11.71 -5.76 2.70
C GLY A 25 -11.26 -7.23 2.72
N ALA A 26 -11.77 -8.00 1.76
CA ALA A 26 -11.41 -9.41 1.56
C ALA A 26 -9.89 -9.59 1.32
N SER A 27 -9.27 -8.65 0.60
CA SER A 27 -7.85 -8.69 0.24
C SER A 27 -6.91 -8.11 1.31
N GLY A 28 -7.42 -7.49 2.38
CA GLY A 28 -6.55 -6.87 3.39
C GLY A 28 -7.09 -5.60 4.05
N GLY A 29 -6.29 -5.04 4.96
CA GLY A 29 -6.59 -3.82 5.69
C GLY A 29 -6.05 -2.58 4.98
N VAL A 30 -6.80 -1.48 5.03
CA VAL A 30 -6.37 -0.17 4.49
C VAL A 30 -6.11 0.77 5.65
N TYR A 31 -5.01 1.52 5.58
CA TYR A 31 -4.53 2.40 6.63
C TYR A 31 -4.22 3.79 6.07
N SER A 32 -4.53 4.85 6.82
CA SER A 32 -4.11 6.20 6.44
C SER A 32 -2.64 6.40 6.77
N GLY A 33 -1.98 7.21 5.96
CA GLY A 33 -0.64 7.67 6.22
C GLY A 33 -0.32 8.97 5.50
N ILE A 34 0.80 9.57 5.88
CA ILE A 34 1.36 10.77 5.23
C ILE A 34 2.74 10.41 4.70
N LEU A 35 2.94 10.49 3.38
CA LEU A 35 4.26 10.38 2.76
C LEU A 35 4.93 11.75 2.71
N LYS A 36 6.12 11.85 3.30
CA LYS A 36 6.99 13.02 3.16
C LYS A 36 7.85 12.83 1.91
N LEU A 37 7.54 13.57 0.86
CA LEU A 37 8.27 13.55 -0.41
C LEU A 37 8.96 14.88 -0.57
N GLU A 38 10.30 14.92 -0.43
CA GLU A 38 11.09 16.15 -0.59
C GLU A 38 10.46 17.33 0.18
N ASP A 39 9.80 18.25 -0.52
CA ASP A 39 9.18 19.46 0.04
C ASP A 39 7.64 19.37 0.25
N GLU A 40 7.04 18.20 0.05
CA GLU A 40 5.59 18.00 0.14
C GLU A 40 5.20 16.85 1.09
N GLU A 41 4.05 17.02 1.74
CA GLU A 41 3.37 15.97 2.49
C GLU A 41 2.14 15.51 1.70
N VAL A 42 2.11 14.23 1.35
CA VAL A 42 1.04 13.63 0.56
C VAL A 42 0.25 12.67 1.43
N GLU A 43 -1.06 12.89 1.55
CA GLU A 43 -1.97 11.96 2.21
C GLU A 43 -2.17 10.71 1.35
N VAL A 44 -2.02 9.54 1.96
CA VAL A 44 -2.08 8.25 1.28
C VAL A 44 -2.93 7.23 2.03
N ALA A 45 -3.48 6.28 1.27
CA ALA A 45 -4.05 5.06 1.79
C ALA A 45 -3.11 3.88 1.47
N VAL A 46 -2.59 3.22 2.51
CA VAL A 46 -1.72 2.05 2.40
C VAL A 46 -2.54 0.79 2.65
N LYS A 47 -2.64 -0.06 1.63
CA LYS A 47 -3.31 -1.36 1.72
C LYS A 47 -2.29 -2.43 2.12
N LYS A 48 -2.44 -2.99 3.31
CA LYS A 48 -1.69 -4.17 3.76
C LYS A 48 -2.48 -5.41 3.38
N LEU A 49 -1.93 -6.22 2.48
CA LEU A 49 -2.49 -7.52 2.15
C LEU A 49 -2.41 -8.47 3.36
N GLY A 50 -3.35 -9.39 3.45
CA GLY A 50 -3.41 -10.40 4.53
C GLY A 50 -2.14 -11.26 4.61
N ASN A 51 -1.93 -11.97 5.71
CA ASN A 51 -0.72 -12.77 5.95
C ASN A 51 -0.73 -14.11 5.16
N GLY A 52 -1.10 -14.12 3.89
CA GLY A 52 -0.97 -15.30 3.03
C GLY A 52 0.45 -15.39 2.47
N ILE A 53 1.45 -15.73 3.29
CA ILE A 53 2.74 -16.21 2.77
C ILE A 53 2.59 -17.65 2.26
N GLU A 54 1.55 -17.89 1.46
CA GLU A 54 1.39 -19.06 0.62
C GLU A 54 1.56 -18.58 -0.81
N GLN A 55 2.17 -19.39 -1.68
CA GLN A 55 2.71 -19.05 -3.01
C GLN A 55 1.71 -18.40 -4.02
N GLY A 56 0.48 -18.07 -3.61
CA GLY A 56 -0.56 -17.40 -4.40
C GLY A 56 -0.62 -15.87 -4.24
N ASP A 57 -0.24 -15.29 -3.09
CA ASP A 57 -0.41 -13.84 -2.83
C ASP A 57 0.51 -12.96 -3.69
N ASP A 58 1.68 -13.47 -4.12
CA ASP A 58 2.56 -12.76 -5.07
C ASP A 58 1.87 -12.57 -6.43
N LYS A 59 1.04 -13.53 -6.87
CA LYS A 59 0.27 -13.40 -8.11
C LYS A 59 -0.86 -12.39 -7.97
N GLU A 60 -1.55 -12.38 -6.83
CA GLU A 60 -2.62 -11.40 -6.57
C GLU A 60 -2.06 -9.99 -6.42
N PHE A 61 -0.94 -9.82 -5.72
CA PHE A 61 -0.21 -8.56 -5.62
C PHE A 61 0.25 -8.07 -7.01
N LEU A 62 0.91 -8.93 -7.80
CA LEU A 62 1.35 -8.57 -9.15
C LEU A 62 0.17 -8.31 -10.10
N ALA A 63 -0.95 -9.01 -9.96
CA ALA A 63 -2.16 -8.77 -10.73
C ALA A 63 -2.76 -7.41 -10.39
N GLU A 64 -2.93 -7.08 -9.10
CA GLU A 64 -3.48 -5.79 -8.67
C GLU A 64 -2.58 -4.63 -9.08
N VAL A 65 -1.26 -4.74 -8.90
CA VAL A 65 -0.28 -3.72 -9.35
C VAL A 65 -0.32 -3.54 -10.88
N ARG A 66 -0.44 -4.63 -11.66
CA ARG A 66 -0.57 -4.55 -13.13
C ARG A 66 -1.88 -3.89 -13.57
N VAL A 67 -2.99 -4.20 -12.91
CA VAL A 67 -4.30 -3.64 -13.24
C VAL A 67 -4.36 -2.14 -12.93
N ILE A 68 -3.85 -1.72 -11.77
CA ILE A 68 -3.82 -0.29 -11.39
C ILE A 68 -2.90 0.50 -12.34
N GLY A 69 -1.79 -0.09 -12.79
CA GLY A 69 -0.89 0.55 -13.77
C GLY A 69 -1.46 0.70 -15.19
N LEU A 70 -2.58 0.05 -15.51
CA LEU A 70 -3.22 0.04 -16.83
C LEU A 70 -4.50 0.89 -16.93
N THR A 71 -4.99 1.42 -15.82
CA THR A 71 -6.21 2.24 -15.81
C THR A 71 -5.81 3.68 -16.19
N HIS A 72 -6.32 4.14 -17.34
CA HIS A 72 -5.99 5.42 -17.98
C HIS A 72 -6.48 6.63 -17.18
#